data_AF-A0A355AAI0-F1
#
_entry.id   AF-A0A355AAI0-F1
#
_cell.length_a   1.000
_cell.length_b   1.000
_cell.length_c   1.000
_cell.angle_alpha   90.00
_cell.angle_beta   90.00
_cell.angle_gamma   90.00
#
_symmetry.space_group_name_H-M   'P 1'
#
loop_
_entity.id
_entity.type
_entity.pdbx_description
1 polymer ?
#
loop_
_entity_poly.entity_id
_entity_poly.type
_entity_poly.pdbx_seq_one_letter_code
_entity_poly.pdbx_strand_id
1 'polypeptide(L)' 'IARALVNEPDVILADEPTGNLDSKTGTEILELFRTINKEKGKTIVQVTHSYEAAQYGARVINVK' A
#
# COMPACT_ATOMS: atom_id res chain seq x y z
N ILE A 1 -0.79 -0.07 10.38
CA ILE A 1 -1.70 0.43 9.32
C ILE A 1 -2.84 1.25 9.88
N ALA A 2 -3.69 0.73 10.78
CA ALA A 2 -4.82 1.49 11.37
C ALA A 2 -4.45 2.90 11.89
N ARG A 3 -3.35 3.02 12.65
CA ARG A 3 -2.83 4.32 13.12
C ARG A 3 -2.57 5.34 12.00
N ALA A 4 -2.13 4.89 10.84
CA ALA A 4 -1.87 5.78 9.70
C ALA A 4 -3.17 6.24 9.02
N LEU A 5 -4.25 5.46 9.14
CA LEU A 5 -5.54 5.75 8.50
C LEU A 5 -6.49 6.58 9.37
N VAL A 6 -6.27 6.62 10.70
CA VAL A 6 -7.21 7.23 11.66
C VAL A 6 -7.46 8.72 11.43
N ASN A 7 -6.47 9.44 10.90
CA ASN A 7 -6.56 10.88 10.62
C ASN A 7 -7.03 11.18 9.19
N GLU A 8 -7.51 10.16 8.46
CA GLU A 8 -7.97 10.27 7.07
C GLU A 8 -7.02 11.05 6.14
N PRO A 9 -5.70 10.77 6.17
CA PRO A 9 -4.72 11.59 5.46
C PRO A 9 -4.94 11.54 3.94
N ASP A 10 -4.59 12.62 3.24
CA ASP A 10 -4.65 12.68 1.78
C ASP A 10 -3.54 11.87 1.11
N VAL A 11 -2.42 11.67 1.82
CA VAL A 11 -1.26 10.90 1.37
C VAL A 11 -0.88 9.86 2.42
N ILE A 12 -0.76 8.61 1.99
CA ILE A 12 -0.28 7.49 2.80
C ILE A 12 1.10 7.09 2.27
N LEU A 13 2.11 7.15 3.13
CA LEU A 13 3.44 6.63 2.86
C LEU A 13 3.59 5.28 3.57
N ALA A 14 3.86 4.24 2.80
CA ALA A 14 3.92 2.86 3.28
C ALA A 14 5.28 2.25 2.95
N ASP A 15 6.16 2.15 3.96
CA ASP A 15 7.45 1.49 3.84
C ASP A 15 7.30 0.01 4.22
N GLU A 16 7.50 -0.89 3.25
CA GLU A 16 7.31 -2.34 3.37
C GLU A 16 6.03 -2.78 4.12
N PRO A 17 4.83 -2.38 3.66
CA PRO A 17 3.59 -2.54 4.43
C PRO A 17 3.18 -3.98 4.71
N THR A 18 3.75 -4.95 4.00
CA THR A 18 3.42 -6.38 4.09
C THR A 18 4.59 -7.27 4.55
N GLY A 19 5.78 -6.71 4.81
CA GLY A 19 7.00 -7.51 5.03
C GLY A 19 6.96 -8.45 6.25
N ASN A 20 6.15 -8.12 7.25
CA ASN A 20 5.99 -8.92 8.48
C ASN A 20 4.67 -9.72 8.54
N LEU A 21 3.95 -9.83 7.41
CA LEU A 21 2.65 -10.49 7.34
C LEU A 21 2.76 -11.82 6.60
N ASP A 22 1.90 -12.77 6.94
CA ASP A 22 1.71 -13.96 6.11
C ASP A 22 1.09 -13.56 4.75
N SER A 23 1.23 -14.42 3.74
CA SER A 23 0.79 -14.12 2.37
C SER A 23 -0.67 -13.70 2.28
N LYS A 24 -1.57 -14.32 3.06
CA LYS A 24 -3.01 -14.00 3.00
C LYS A 24 -3.26 -12.61 3.58
N THR A 25 -2.74 -12.35 4.77
CA THR A 25 -2.89 -11.04 5.42
C THR A 25 -2.22 -9.93 4.61
N GLY A 26 -1.07 -10.22 3.99
CA GLY A 26 -0.38 -9.30 3.07
C GLY A 26 -1.25 -8.89 1.89
N THR A 27 -1.90 -9.84 1.22
CA THR A 27 -2.84 -9.58 0.12
C THR A 27 -4.03 -8.72 0.58
N GLU A 28 -4.61 -9.00 1.75
CA GLU A 28 -5.72 -8.22 2.30
C GLU A 28 -5.33 -6.75 2.53
N ILE A 29 -4.10 -6.49 3.00
CA ILE A 29 -3.57 -5.13 3.16
C ILE A 29 -3.43 -4.41 1.82
N LEU A 30 -2.90 -5.08 0.80
CA LEU A 30 -2.69 -4.48 -0.52
C LEU A 30 -4.02 -4.18 -1.22
N GLU A 31 -5.02 -5.06 -1.09
CA GLU A 31 -6.37 -4.80 -1.56
C GLU A 31 -7.03 -3.63 -0.79
N LEU A 32 -6.84 -3.54 0.53
CA LEU A 32 -7.32 -2.40 1.31
C LEU A 32 -6.73 -1.08 0.80
N PHE A 33 -5.43 -1.02 0.53
CA PHE A 33 -4.79 0.17 -0.05
C PHE A 33 -5.36 0.51 -1.41
N ARG A 34 -5.56 -0.49 -2.27
CA ARG A 34 -6.16 -0.30 -3.60
C ARG A 34 -7.57 0.29 -3.50
N THR A 35 -8.39 -0.24 -2.59
CA THR A 35 -9.75 0.25 -2.34
C THR A 35 -9.73 1.69 -1.82
N ILE A 36 -8.87 2.00 -0.84
CA ILE A 36 -8.72 3.38 -0.32
C ILE A 36 -8.30 4.35 -1.43
N ASN A 37 -7.36 3.96 -2.28
CA ASN A 37 -6.94 4.79 -3.40
C ASN A 37 -8.08 5.05 -4.40
N LYS A 38 -8.79 4.00 -4.81
CA LYS A 38 -9.84 4.09 -5.83
C LYS A 38 -11.13 4.74 -5.34
N GLU A 39 -11.59 4.39 -4.15
CA GLU A 39 -12.90 4.81 -3.64
C GLU A 39 -12.81 6.12 -2.87
N LYS A 40 -11.72 6.36 -2.14
CA LYS A 40 -11.54 7.55 -1.31
C LYS A 40 -10.62 8.60 -1.94
N GLY A 41 -10.08 8.34 -3.13
CA GLY A 41 -9.22 9.26 -3.86
C GLY A 41 -7.89 9.58 -3.15
N LYS A 42 -7.46 8.73 -2.21
CA LYS A 42 -6.24 8.98 -1.42
C LYS A 42 -4.99 8.57 -2.19
N THR A 43 -3.92 9.35 -2.07
CA THR A 43 -2.64 9.03 -2.69
C THR A 43 -1.87 8.04 -1.83
N ILE A 44 -1.32 6.99 -2.44
CA ILE A 44 -0.52 6.00 -1.72
C ILE A 44 0.84 5.87 -2.42
N VAL A 45 1.91 6.04 -1.65
CA VAL A 45 3.28 5.74 -2.08
C VAL A 45 3.78 4.59 -1.23
N GLN A 46 4.01 3.44 -1.86
CA GLN A 46 4.57 2.28 -1.20
C GLN A 46 6.00 2.02 -1.67
N VAL A 47 6.86 1.62 -0.72
CA VAL A 47 8.19 1.08 -0.98
C VAL A 47 8.13 -0.42 -0.67
N THR A 48 8.64 -1.24 -1.58
CA THR A 48 8.64 -2.69 -1.42
C THR A 48 9.72 -3.33 -2.29
N HIS A 49 10.28 -4.43 -1.81
CA HIS A 49 11.12 -5.33 -2.60
C HIS A 49 10.31 -6.43 -3.32
N SER A 50 9.00 -6.54 -3.06
CA SER A 50 8.13 -7.52 -3.71
C SER A 50 7.56 -6.97 -5.01
N TYR A 51 7.89 -7.63 -6.13
CA TYR A 51 7.31 -7.28 -7.43
C TYR A 51 5.79 -7.44 -7.43
N GLU A 52 5.25 -8.48 -6.78
CA GLU A 52 3.81 -8.72 -6.66
C GLU A 52 3.12 -7.57 -5.92
N ALA A 53 3.67 -7.13 -4.78
CA ALA A 53 3.12 -5.99 -4.04
C ALA A 53 3.17 -4.68 -4.84
N ALA A 54 4.23 -4.47 -5.62
CA ALA A 54 4.36 -3.29 -6.47
C ALA A 54 3.26 -3.22 -7.56
N GLN A 55 2.80 -4.36 -8.09
CA GLN A 55 1.73 -4.40 -9.12
C GLN A 55 0.37 -3.93 -8.62
N TYR A 56 0.16 -3.79 -7.30
CA TYR A 56 -1.07 -3.19 -6.75
C TYR A 56 -1.13 -1.67 -6.98
N GLY A 57 0.02 -1.03 -7.21
CA GLY A 57 0.09 0.39 -7.54
C GLY A 57 -0.32 0.68 -8.98
N ALA A 58 -0.79 1.90 -9.25
CA ALA A 58 -1.11 2.35 -10.61
C ALA A 58 0.15 2.54 -11.48
N ARG A 59 1.31 2.71 -10.86
CA ARG A 59 2.61 2.86 -11.52
C ARG A 59 3.70 2.26 -10.63
N VAL A 60 4.69 1.62 -11.26
CA VAL A 60 5.91 1.15 -10.60
C VAL A 60 7.07 2.05 -10.98
N ILE A 61 7.86 2.47 -9.99
CA ILE A 61 9.09 3.25 -10.18
C ILE A 61 10.24 2.41 -9.65
N ASN A 62 11.19 2.07 -10.52
CA ASN A 62 12.41 1.37 -10.13
C ASN A 62 13.49 2.41 -9.78
N VAL A 63 14.03 2.33 -8.57
CA VAL A 63 15.15 3.13 -8.11
C VAL A 63 16.42 2.28 -8.23
N LYS A 64 17.49 2.84 -8.79
CA LYS A 64 18.81 2.21 -8.92
C LYS A 64 19.76 2.70 -7.84
#